data_AF-A0A8D8ES43-F1
#
_entry.id   AF-A0A8D8ES43-F1
#
_cell.length_a   1.000
_cell.length_b   1.000
_cell.length_c   1.000
_cell.angle_alpha   90.00
_cell.angle_beta   90.00
_cell.angle_gamma   90.00
#
_symmetry.space_group_name_H-M   'P 1'
#
loop_
_entity.id
_entity.type
_entity.pdbx_description
1 polymer ?
#
loop_
_entity_poly.entity_id
_entity_poly.type
_entity_poly.pdbx_seq_one_letter_code
_entity_poly.pdbx_strand_id
1 'polypeptide(L)'
;LGVGVQVNKKLGIPARAPTVPPIDCKSNPPAYTFIQGWQLLSLAVSLFVPKNSRLLWYLKLHLSRNADSKTECGKYAAYCERALERTMQNGGRETKPSRMEVLSILLKNPYHHSLPHAIPVHMMNSTYQVVSF
;
A
#
# COMPACT_ATOMS: atom_id res chain seq x y z
N LEU A 1 -48.25 -38.22 5.46
CA LEU A 1 -47.15 -37.81 6.36
C LEU A 1 -46.09 -37.11 5.52
N GLY A 2 -46.28 -35.81 5.24
CA GLY A 2 -45.33 -34.99 4.48
C GLY A 2 -44.65 -34.02 5.43
N VAL A 3 -43.33 -34.13 5.59
CA VAL A 3 -42.55 -33.24 6.46
C VAL A 3 -42.11 -32.03 5.63
N GLY A 4 -42.71 -30.87 5.92
CA GLY A 4 -42.33 -29.59 5.31
C GLY A 4 -41.02 -29.05 5.91
N VAL A 5 -40.04 -28.80 5.06
CA VAL A 5 -38.77 -28.15 5.41
C VAL A 5 -38.99 -26.63 5.44
N GLN A 6 -38.84 -26.02 6.61
CA GLN A 6 -38.85 -24.57 6.80
C GLN A 6 -37.47 -23.99 6.45
N VAL A 7 -37.41 -23.19 5.38
CA VAL A 7 -36.20 -22.45 4.98
C VAL A 7 -36.18 -21.11 5.71
N ASN A 8 -35.30 -20.99 6.71
CA ASN A 8 -35.14 -19.76 7.49
C ASN A 8 -34.31 -18.73 6.70
N LYS A 9 -34.97 -17.77 6.06
CA LYS A 9 -34.30 -16.64 5.37
C LYS A 9 -33.85 -15.62 6.42
N LYS A 10 -32.61 -15.73 6.91
CA LYS A 10 -31.96 -14.61 7.62
C LYS A 10 -31.65 -13.50 6.61
N LEU A 11 -32.43 -12.42 6.66
CA LEU A 11 -32.14 -11.17 5.95
C LEU A 11 -30.83 -10.60 6.51
N GLY A 12 -29.78 -10.55 5.68
CA GLY A 12 -28.50 -9.95 6.04
C GLY A 12 -28.65 -8.44 6.28
N ILE A 13 -28.15 -7.96 7.42
CA ILE A 13 -28.03 -6.53 7.71
C ILE A 13 -27.00 -5.95 6.73
N PRO A 14 -27.31 -4.90 5.95
CA PRO A 14 -26.33 -4.27 5.10
C PRO A 14 -25.25 -3.64 5.99
N ALA A 15 -24.00 -4.07 5.82
CA ALA A 15 -22.86 -3.49 6.50
C ALA A 15 -22.75 -2.01 6.10
N ARG A 16 -23.14 -1.12 7.01
CA ARG A 16 -23.03 0.33 6.83
C ARG A 16 -21.54 0.66 6.68
N ALA A 17 -21.17 1.26 5.54
CA ALA A 17 -19.82 1.78 5.36
C ALA A 17 -19.51 2.76 6.50
N PRO A 18 -18.31 2.70 7.10
CA PRO A 18 -17.93 3.62 8.16
C PRO A 18 -18.04 5.06 7.66
N THR A 19 -18.91 5.84 8.30
CA THR A 19 -19.09 7.26 8.00
C THR A 19 -17.86 8.01 8.50
N VAL A 20 -16.99 8.45 7.58
CA VAL A 20 -15.86 9.30 7.91
C VAL A 20 -16.42 10.66 8.36
N PRO A 21 -16.09 11.15 9.57
CA PRO A 21 -16.59 12.45 10.03
C PRO A 21 -16.08 13.57 9.10
N PRO A 22 -16.86 14.66 8.94
CA PRO A 22 -16.44 15.81 8.13
C PRO A 22 -15.08 16.34 8.62
N ILE A 23 -14.12 16.46 7.71
CA ILE A 23 -12.80 17.01 8.01
C ILE A 23 -12.96 18.52 8.18
N ASP A 24 -12.88 19.02 9.41
CA ASP A 24 -12.76 20.46 9.67
C ASP A 24 -11.34 20.93 9.30
N CYS A 25 -11.24 21.73 8.24
CA CYS A 25 -9.98 22.25 7.71
C CYS A 25 -9.20 23.14 8.69
N LYS A 26 -9.78 23.53 9.83
CA LYS A 26 -9.13 24.34 10.88
C LYS A 26 -8.58 23.52 12.05
N SER A 27 -8.92 22.24 12.13
CA SER A 27 -8.48 21.36 13.21
C SER A 27 -7.16 20.67 12.84
N ASN A 28 -6.33 20.37 13.85
CA ASN A 28 -5.11 19.59 13.62
C ASN A 28 -5.51 18.22 13.04
N PRO A 29 -5.00 17.80 11.87
CA PRO A 29 -5.43 16.56 11.26
C PRO A 29 -5.17 15.40 12.21
N PRO A 30 -6.10 14.43 12.32
CA PRO A 30 -5.84 13.22 13.09
C PRO A 30 -4.55 12.54 12.64
N ALA A 31 -3.85 11.88 13.57
CA ALA A 31 -2.59 11.18 13.27
C ALA A 31 -2.71 10.18 12.10
N TYR A 32 -3.88 9.57 11.92
CA TYR A 32 -4.13 8.64 10.81
C TYR A 32 -4.01 9.31 9.43
N THR A 33 -4.29 10.61 9.32
CA THR A 33 -4.19 11.36 8.05
C THR A 33 -2.74 11.43 7.58
N PHE A 34 -1.79 11.61 8.50
CA PHE A 34 -0.36 11.61 8.17
C PHE A 34 0.10 10.24 7.69
N ILE A 35 -0.31 9.17 8.37
CA ILE A 35 0.01 7.80 7.96
C ILE A 35 -0.57 7.49 6.57
N GLN A 36 -1.81 7.89 6.30
CA GLN A 36 -2.43 7.72 4.98
C GLN A 36 -1.69 8.49 3.89
N GLY A 37 -1.18 9.70 4.19
CA GLY A 37 -0.32 10.45 3.28
C GLY A 37 0.96 9.70 2.93
N TRP A 38 1.62 9.10 3.93
CA TRP A 38 2.80 8.27 3.74
C TRP A 38 2.54 6.98 2.95
N GLN A 39 1.39 6.34 3.20
CA GLN A 39 0.93 5.18 2.45
C GLN A 39 0.68 5.51 0.97
N LEU A 40 0.01 6.63 0.70
CA LEU A 40 -0.21 7.12 -0.66
C LEU A 40 1.11 7.43 -1.36
N LEU A 41 2.03 8.10 -0.66
CA LEU A 41 3.35 8.41 -1.20
C LEU A 41 4.14 7.13 -1.52
N SER A 42 4.09 6.13 -0.63
CA SER A 42 4.71 4.81 -0.83
C SER A 42 4.24 4.12 -2.10
N LEU A 43 2.94 4.23 -2.41
CA LEU A 43 2.39 3.78 -3.68
C LEU A 43 2.93 4.61 -4.84
N ALA A 44 2.82 5.94 -4.78
CA ALA A 44 3.19 6.83 -5.89
C ALA A 44 4.65 6.67 -6.32
N VAL A 45 5.60 6.68 -5.36
CA VAL A 45 7.04 6.57 -5.66
C VAL A 45 7.44 5.19 -6.18
N SER A 46 6.62 4.16 -5.94
CA SER A 46 6.78 2.82 -6.50
C SER A 46 6.24 2.68 -7.93
N LEU A 47 5.52 3.68 -8.43
CA LEU A 47 4.93 3.68 -9.77
C LEU A 47 5.68 4.59 -10.75
N PHE A 48 6.09 5.78 -10.32
CA PHE A 48 6.71 6.76 -11.21
C PHE A 48 7.67 7.72 -10.48
N VAL A 49 8.60 8.28 -11.24
CA VAL A 49 9.51 9.35 -10.78
C VAL A 49 8.94 10.71 -11.20
N PRO A 50 8.94 11.72 -10.32
CA PRO A 50 8.62 13.10 -10.72
C PRO A 50 9.52 13.60 -11.85
N LYS A 51 8.93 14.10 -12.95
CA LYS A 51 9.67 14.62 -14.10
C LYS A 51 10.44 15.92 -13.82
N ASN A 52 9.98 16.71 -12.84
CA ASN A 52 10.60 17.97 -12.48
C ASN A 52 11.78 17.73 -11.52
N SER A 53 13.00 18.08 -11.94
CA SER A 53 14.22 17.85 -11.15
C SER A 53 14.25 18.56 -9.80
N ARG A 54 13.66 19.76 -9.71
CA ARG A 54 13.56 20.49 -8.43
C ARG A 54 12.61 19.77 -7.48
N LEU A 55 11.46 19.31 -7.97
CA LEU A 55 10.51 18.53 -7.17
C LEU A 55 11.13 17.21 -6.72
N LEU A 56 11.85 16.51 -7.60
CA LEU A 56 12.55 15.27 -7.27
C LEU A 56 13.59 15.50 -6.17
N TRP A 57 14.37 16.59 -6.26
CA TRP A 57 15.35 16.93 -5.22
C TRP A 57 14.67 17.20 -3.87
N TYR A 58 13.61 18.01 -3.85
CA TYR A 58 12.84 18.26 -2.63
C TYR A 58 12.24 16.98 -2.05
N LEU A 59 11.75 16.08 -2.90
CA LEU A 59 11.21 14.79 -2.47
C LEU A 59 12.32 13.97 -1.82
N LYS A 60 13.49 13.80 -2.46
CA LYS A 60 14.63 13.07 -1.87
C LYS A 60 15.03 13.64 -0.51
N LEU A 61 15.14 14.97 -0.40
CA LEU A 61 15.45 15.64 0.86
C LEU A 61 14.36 15.41 1.92
N HIS A 62 13.09 15.50 1.54
CA HIS A 62 11.96 15.27 2.46
C HIS A 62 11.95 13.84 2.98
N LEU A 63 12.19 12.84 2.12
CA LEU A 63 12.27 11.44 2.52
C LEU A 63 13.42 11.20 3.49
N SER A 64 14.63 11.65 3.14
CA SER A 64 15.83 11.50 3.98
C SER A 64 15.66 12.15 5.36
N ARG A 65 15.05 13.34 5.43
CA ARG A 65 14.81 14.04 6.70
C ARG A 65 13.79 13.36 7.61
N ASN A 66 12.82 12.64 7.03
CA ASN A 66 11.74 12.00 7.78
C ASN A 66 12.01 10.51 8.04
N ALA A 67 13.05 9.93 7.45
CA ALA A 67 13.42 8.54 7.65
C ALA A 67 13.85 8.30 9.11
N ASP A 68 13.03 7.55 9.85
CA ASP A 68 13.26 7.17 11.24
C ASP A 68 12.63 5.81 11.51
N SER A 69 13.44 4.83 11.88
CA SER A 69 13.00 3.45 12.16
C SER A 69 12.17 3.32 13.45
N LYS A 70 12.18 4.34 14.31
CA LYS A 70 11.46 4.36 15.60
C LYS A 70 10.00 4.79 15.47
N THR A 71 9.63 5.44 14.36
CA THR A 71 8.27 5.97 14.16
C THR A 71 7.58 5.31 12.97
N GLU A 72 6.26 5.16 13.02
CA GLU A 72 5.51 4.58 11.90
C GLU A 72 5.64 5.44 10.63
N CYS A 73 5.56 6.77 10.74
CA CYS A 73 5.79 7.69 9.63
C CYS A 73 7.20 7.52 9.05
N GLY A 74 8.23 7.43 9.91
CA GLY A 74 9.61 7.36 9.46
C GLY A 74 9.95 6.03 8.79
N LYS A 75 9.31 4.93 9.19
CA LYS A 75 9.38 3.65 8.49
C LYS A 75 8.84 3.76 7.05
N TYR A 76 7.70 4.42 6.85
CA TYR A 76 7.20 4.67 5.50
C TYR A 76 8.12 5.60 4.70
N ALA A 77 8.69 6.64 5.32
CA ALA A 77 9.64 7.53 4.65
C ALA A 77 10.89 6.77 4.17
N ALA A 78 11.47 5.90 5.01
CA ALA A 78 12.60 5.05 4.66
C ALA A 78 12.26 4.01 3.57
N TYR A 79 11.03 3.50 3.54
CA TYR A 79 10.56 2.69 2.42
C TYR A 79 10.45 3.51 1.13
N CYS A 80 9.84 4.69 1.19
CA CYS A 80 9.67 5.57 0.03
C CYS A 80 11.02 5.95 -0.60
N GLU A 81 12.05 6.18 0.22
CA GLU A 81 13.40 6.50 -0.27
C GLU A 81 13.97 5.36 -1.13
N ARG A 82 13.96 4.13 -0.60
CA ARG A 82 14.42 2.95 -1.34
C ARG A 82 13.55 2.66 -2.57
N ALA A 83 12.24 2.83 -2.45
CA ALA A 83 11.30 2.61 -3.54
C ALA A 83 11.50 3.63 -4.67
N LEU A 84 11.72 4.90 -4.36
CA LEU A 84 12.01 5.95 -5.34
C LEU A 84 13.31 5.66 -6.09
N GLU A 85 14.37 5.27 -5.39
CA GLU A 85 15.65 4.94 -6.00
C GLU A 85 15.53 3.74 -6.97
N ARG A 86 14.80 2.70 -6.56
CA ARG A 86 14.48 1.56 -7.44
C ARG A 86 13.68 1.98 -8.68
N THR A 87 12.67 2.83 -8.53
CA THR A 87 11.87 3.34 -9.66
C THR A 87 12.70 4.24 -10.59
N MET A 88 13.71 4.94 -10.07
CA MET A 88 14.65 5.71 -10.90
C MET A 88 15.57 4.79 -11.72
N GLN A 89 16.03 3.69 -11.14
CA GLN A 89 16.90 2.73 -11.82
C GLN A 89 16.15 1.88 -12.86
N ASN A 90 14.95 1.44 -12.53
CA ASN A 90 14.15 0.54 -13.37
C ASN A 90 13.23 1.27 -14.35
N GLY A 91 13.03 2.58 -14.16
CA GLY A 91 12.03 3.35 -14.87
C GLY A 91 10.62 3.24 -14.26
N GLY A 92 9.73 4.12 -14.73
CA GLY A 92 8.33 4.12 -14.31
C GLY A 92 7.56 2.91 -14.83
N ARG A 93 6.50 2.53 -14.13
CA ARG A 93 5.60 1.44 -14.56
C ARG A 93 4.72 1.86 -15.72
N GLU A 94 4.43 0.89 -16.59
CA GLU A 94 3.46 1.02 -17.69
C GLU A 94 2.05 0.57 -17.30
N THR A 95 1.92 -0.19 -16.22
CA THR A 95 0.65 -0.75 -15.74
C THR A 95 0.28 -0.26 -14.36
N LYS A 96 -1.02 -0.16 -14.09
CA LYS A 96 -1.54 0.16 -12.75
C LYS A 96 -1.18 -0.93 -11.73
N PRO A 97 -1.00 -0.59 -10.44
CA PRO A 97 -0.79 -1.60 -9.41
C PRO A 97 -2.04 -2.50 -9.29
N SER A 98 -1.79 -3.77 -9.00
CA SER A 98 -2.81 -4.74 -8.65
C SER A 98 -3.37 -4.45 -7.26
N ARG A 99 -4.56 -4.99 -6.97
CA ARG A 99 -5.16 -4.90 -5.63
C ARG A 99 -4.24 -5.48 -4.56
N MET A 100 -3.51 -6.54 -4.89
CA MET A 100 -2.59 -7.19 -3.96
C MET A 100 -1.39 -6.29 -3.61
N GLU A 101 -0.84 -5.58 -4.60
CA GLU A 101 0.24 -4.59 -4.39
C GLU A 101 -0.20 -3.41 -3.54
N VAL A 102 -1.43 -2.93 -3.75
CA VAL A 102 -1.98 -1.86 -2.91
C VAL A 102 -2.14 -2.35 -1.48
N LEU A 103 -2.77 -3.51 -1.28
CA LEU A 103 -3.02 -4.03 0.06
C LEU A 103 -1.75 -4.39 0.82
N SER A 104 -0.68 -4.83 0.16
CA SER A 104 0.59 -5.10 0.86
C SER A 104 1.20 -3.84 1.47
N ILE A 105 1.12 -2.70 0.78
CA ILE A 105 1.62 -1.43 1.32
C ILE A 105 0.70 -0.92 2.44
N LEU A 106 -0.63 -0.98 2.23
CA LEU A 106 -1.60 -0.43 3.18
C LEU A 106 -1.74 -1.25 4.47
N LEU A 107 -1.61 -2.57 4.39
CA LEU A 107 -1.93 -3.46 5.53
C LEU A 107 -0.70 -4.00 6.26
N LYS A 108 0.47 -4.06 5.61
CA LYS A 108 1.62 -4.81 6.15
C LYS A 108 2.84 -3.95 6.49
N ASN A 109 2.76 -2.61 6.34
CA ASN A 109 3.86 -1.66 6.43
C ASN A 109 5.12 -2.15 5.68
N PRO A 110 5.38 -1.62 4.47
CA PRO A 110 6.41 -2.16 3.58
C PRO A 110 7.85 -1.97 4.09
N TYR A 111 8.05 -1.24 5.20
CA TYR A 111 9.32 -1.21 5.91
C TYR A 111 9.64 -2.56 6.57
N HIS A 112 8.64 -3.24 7.14
CA HIS A 112 8.83 -4.48 7.88
C HIS A 112 8.94 -5.69 6.98
N HIS A 113 8.35 -5.63 5.78
CA HIS A 113 8.24 -6.78 4.88
C HIS A 113 8.75 -6.38 3.50
N SER A 114 10.02 -6.70 3.25
CA SER A 114 10.74 -6.31 2.03
C SER A 114 10.22 -7.00 0.77
N LEU A 115 9.60 -8.18 0.90
CA LEU A 115 9.07 -8.99 -0.19
C LEU A 115 7.64 -9.43 0.16
N PRO A 116 6.66 -8.51 0.14
CA PRO A 116 5.33 -8.79 0.65
C PRO A 116 4.48 -9.63 -0.32
N HIS A 117 4.96 -9.87 -1.55
CA HIS A 117 4.31 -10.71 -2.55
C HIS A 117 5.10 -12.00 -2.76
N ALA A 118 4.38 -13.09 -3.00
CA ALA A 118 4.96 -14.36 -3.37
C ALA A 118 4.07 -15.00 -4.43
N ILE A 119 4.65 -15.36 -5.58
CA ILE A 119 3.93 -15.97 -6.71
C ILE A 119 4.60 -17.30 -7.06
N PRO A 120 3.82 -18.39 -7.24
CA PRO A 120 4.36 -19.63 -7.77
C PRO A 120 4.67 -19.48 -9.27
N VAL A 121 5.90 -19.85 -9.63
CA VAL A 121 6.37 -19.95 -11.01
C VAL A 121 6.50 -21.43 -11.35
N HIS A 122 5.68 -21.90 -12.29
CA HIS A 122 5.70 -23.29 -12.75
C HIS A 122 6.74 -23.47 -13.87
N MET A 123 7.53 -24.55 -13.77
CA MET A 123 8.59 -24.91 -14.72
C MET A 123 8.12 -26.04 -15.66
N MET A 124 8.77 -26.18 -16.82
CA MET A 124 8.41 -27.19 -17.83
C MET A 124 8.59 -28.64 -17.34
N ASN A 125 9.45 -28.87 -16.35
CA ASN A 125 9.65 -30.17 -15.69
C ASN A 125 8.56 -30.49 -14.63
N SER A 126 7.44 -29.78 -14.64
CA SER A 126 6.33 -29.91 -13.69
C SER A 126 6.66 -29.56 -12.23
N THR A 127 7.81 -28.95 -11.95
CA THR A 127 8.08 -28.37 -10.63
C THR A 127 7.55 -26.94 -10.54
N TYR A 128 7.46 -26.40 -9.33
CA TYR A 128 7.15 -24.99 -9.11
C TYR A 128 8.12 -24.38 -8.10
N GLN A 129 8.40 -23.09 -8.25
CA GLN A 129 9.16 -22.30 -7.30
C GLN A 129 8.33 -21.10 -6.86
N VAL A 130 8.22 -20.89 -5.56
CA VAL A 130 7.59 -19.67 -5.03
C VAL A 130 8.65 -18.57 -5.04
N VAL A 131 8.41 -17.53 -5.83
CA VAL A 131 9.29 -16.37 -5.93
C VAL A 131 8.67 -15.22 -5.16
N SER A 132 9.41 -14.68 -4.18
CA SER A 132 9.00 -13.52 -3.41
C SER A 132 9.61 -12.24 -3.96
N PHE A 133 8.82 -11.17 -4.03
CA PHE A 133 9.20 -9.86 -4.52
C PHE A 133 8.47 -8.74 -3.77
#